data_AF-A0A543HTQ8-F1
#
_entry.id   AF-A0A543HTQ8-F1
#
_cell.length_a   1.000
_cell.length_b   1.000
_cell.length_c   1.000
_cell.angle_alpha   90.00
_cell.angle_beta   90.00
_cell.angle_gamma   90.00
#
_symmetry.space_group_name_H-M   'P 1'
#
loop_
_entity.id
_entity.type
_entity.pdbx_description
1 polymer ?
#
loop_
_entity_poly.entity_id
_entity_poly.type
_entity_poly.pdbx_seq_one_letter_code
_entity_poly.pdbx_strand_id
1 'polypeptide(L)'
;MAQKINIDRIWWRNVQPGEFYNIERHHQIQGGGGSLYIEIPSSMVPATLDFLDATGANVDALPVITIHAGVVGQPGLAGPIEFQRKQGSRMRIARQNRQQPNSQRHPAWTAARGFPTAPDDVRNKQEALPYFPEGGLRVYIAKTAEGDYYAGFTKGSRPADMKPNDPMWDLYPEGRVVGGVIDAD
;
A
#
# COMPACT_ATOMS: atom_id res chain seq x y z
N MET A 1 29.05 2.58 8.00
CA MET A 1 28.37 1.30 8.22
C MET A 1 26.88 1.55 8.06
N ALA A 2 26.14 0.73 7.29
CA ALA A 2 24.69 0.88 7.21
C ALA A 2 24.09 0.47 8.57
N GLN A 3 23.32 1.36 9.19
CA GLN A 3 22.66 1.07 10.45
C GLN A 3 21.63 -0.05 10.20
N LYS A 4 21.74 -1.14 10.96
CA LYS A 4 20.78 -2.25 10.89
C LYS A 4 19.52 -1.79 11.61
N ILE A 5 18.42 -1.69 10.87
CA ILE A 5 17.11 -1.33 11.41
C ILE A 5 16.43 -2.61 11.90
N ASN A 6 15.93 -2.62 13.13
CA ASN A 6 15.17 -3.74 13.66
C ASN A 6 13.70 -3.53 13.32
N ILE A 7 13.18 -4.37 12.42
CA ILE A 7 11.76 -4.37 12.08
C ILE A 7 11.01 -5.13 13.16
N ASP A 8 9.93 -4.52 13.66
CA ASP A 8 8.98 -5.12 14.61
C ASP A 8 7.83 -5.78 13.85
N ARG A 9 7.20 -5.04 12.93
CA ARG A 9 6.02 -5.52 12.18
C ARG A 9 6.00 -5.00 10.76
N ILE A 10 5.40 -5.76 9.84
CA ILE A 10 5.19 -5.35 8.45
C ILE A 10 3.71 -5.48 8.10
N TRP A 11 3.05 -4.34 7.89
CA TRP A 11 1.74 -4.30 7.27
C TRP A 11 1.87 -4.35 5.75
N TRP A 12 1.03 -5.10 5.06
CA TRP A 12 1.05 -5.15 3.60
C TRP A 12 -0.32 -5.39 2.97
N ARG A 13 -0.46 -4.97 1.71
CA ARG A 13 -1.69 -5.10 0.93
C ARG A 13 -1.39 -5.47 -0.53
N ASN A 14 -2.07 -6.50 -1.01
CA ASN A 14 -2.08 -6.89 -2.41
C ASN A 14 -3.00 -5.99 -3.25
N VAL A 15 -2.42 -5.01 -3.96
CA VAL A 15 -3.16 -4.08 -4.82
C VAL A 15 -3.86 -4.86 -5.93
N GLN A 16 -5.16 -4.67 -6.08
CA GLN A 16 -5.96 -5.33 -7.11
C GLN A 16 -5.89 -4.56 -8.44
N PRO A 17 -6.06 -5.21 -9.60
CA PRO A 17 -6.04 -4.52 -10.90
C PRO A 17 -7.04 -3.35 -11.01
N GLY A 18 -8.21 -3.47 -10.36
CA GLY A 18 -9.18 -2.38 -10.29
C GLY A 18 -8.70 -1.19 -9.44
N GLU A 19 -7.99 -1.46 -8.35
CA GLU A 19 -7.36 -0.41 -7.52
C GLU A 19 -6.20 0.25 -8.28
N PHE A 20 -5.39 -0.54 -8.99
CA PHE A 20 -4.32 -0.03 -9.85
C PHE A 20 -4.87 0.93 -10.92
N TYR A 21 -5.90 0.51 -11.67
CA TYR A 21 -6.59 1.41 -12.61
C TYR A 21 -7.06 2.71 -11.93
N ASN A 22 -7.69 2.60 -10.74
CA ASN A 22 -8.20 3.74 -10.01
C ASN A 22 -7.13 4.74 -9.56
N ILE A 23 -5.94 4.28 -9.21
CA ILE A 23 -4.84 5.16 -8.81
C ILE A 23 -4.05 5.69 -10.02
N GLU A 24 -4.18 5.09 -11.19
CA GLU A 24 -3.43 5.50 -12.38
C GLU A 24 -4.23 6.34 -13.39
N ARG A 25 -5.56 6.20 -13.45
CA ARG A 25 -6.43 6.94 -14.38
C ARG A 25 -6.50 8.43 -14.09
N HIS A 26 -7.02 9.21 -15.04
CA HIS A 26 -7.45 10.58 -14.78
C HIS A 26 -8.47 10.62 -13.64
N HIS A 27 -8.27 11.54 -12.69
CA HIS A 27 -9.03 11.56 -11.42
C HIS A 27 -10.53 11.82 -11.65
N GLN A 28 -10.89 12.60 -12.66
CA GLN A 28 -12.27 12.84 -13.08
C GLN A 28 -12.68 11.88 -14.20
N ILE A 29 -13.87 11.29 -14.07
CA ILE A 29 -14.50 10.45 -15.08
C ILE A 29 -15.93 10.94 -15.33
N GLN A 30 -16.47 10.61 -16.51
CA GLN A 30 -17.85 10.91 -16.87
C GLN A 30 -18.81 10.24 -15.86
N GLY A 31 -19.68 11.01 -15.23
CA GLY A 31 -20.63 10.52 -14.20
C GLY A 31 -20.15 10.62 -12.75
N GLY A 32 -18.91 11.06 -12.49
CA GLY A 32 -18.42 11.43 -11.14
C GLY A 32 -17.22 10.61 -10.64
N GLY A 33 -16.36 11.27 -9.86
CA GLY A 33 -15.01 10.81 -9.47
C GLY A 33 -14.97 9.59 -8.53
N GLY A 34 -15.14 8.39 -9.10
CA GLY A 34 -15.06 7.09 -8.43
C GLY A 34 -13.75 6.86 -7.63
N SER A 35 -13.56 5.67 -7.06
CA SER A 35 -12.41 5.37 -6.17
C SER A 35 -11.05 5.81 -6.76
N LEU A 36 -10.20 6.40 -5.90
CA LEU A 36 -8.86 6.95 -6.20
C LEU A 36 -7.82 6.54 -5.13
N TYR A 37 -8.07 5.43 -4.45
CA TYR A 37 -7.37 4.98 -3.25
C TYR A 37 -7.12 3.46 -3.31
N ILE A 38 -6.26 2.98 -2.40
CA ILE A 38 -6.11 1.54 -2.12
C ILE A 38 -7.05 1.19 -0.98
N GLU A 39 -7.90 0.17 -1.15
CA GLU A 39 -8.89 -0.24 -0.17
C GLU A 39 -8.29 -1.20 0.86
N ILE A 40 -8.70 -1.04 2.11
CA ILE A 40 -8.42 -1.97 3.21
C ILE A 40 -9.76 -2.64 3.56
N PRO A 41 -9.93 -3.93 3.25
CA PRO A 41 -11.19 -4.63 3.48
C PRO A 41 -11.46 -4.79 4.98
N SER A 42 -12.73 -4.90 5.38
CA SER A 42 -13.14 -4.97 6.78
C SER A 42 -12.45 -6.09 7.56
N SER A 43 -12.11 -7.20 6.88
CA SER A 43 -11.36 -8.31 7.47
C SER A 43 -9.93 -7.94 7.89
N MET A 44 -9.32 -6.92 7.29
CA MET A 44 -7.98 -6.43 7.64
C MET A 44 -8.00 -5.25 8.62
N VAL A 45 -9.16 -4.64 8.85
CA VAL A 45 -9.24 -3.41 9.64
C VAL A 45 -8.76 -3.59 11.09
N PRO A 46 -9.13 -4.65 11.83
CA PRO A 46 -8.61 -4.85 13.19
C PRO A 46 -7.07 -4.90 13.25
N ALA A 47 -6.44 -5.69 12.38
CA ALA A 47 -4.99 -5.80 12.30
C ALA A 47 -4.32 -4.50 11.82
N THR A 48 -4.99 -3.76 10.92
CA THR A 48 -4.51 -2.44 10.46
C THR A 48 -4.53 -1.42 11.60
N LEU A 49 -5.61 -1.38 12.39
CA LEU A 49 -5.69 -0.49 13.54
C LEU A 49 -4.65 -0.84 14.60
N ASP A 50 -4.43 -2.13 14.84
CA ASP A 50 -3.40 -2.58 15.77
C ASP A 50 -1.98 -2.21 15.33
N PHE A 51 -1.66 -2.38 14.04
CA PHE A 51 -0.40 -1.92 13.46
C PHE A 51 -0.17 -0.41 13.63
N LEU A 52 -1.26 0.37 13.55
CA LEU A 52 -1.28 1.83 13.68
C LEU A 52 -1.43 2.32 15.13
N ASP A 53 -1.28 1.45 16.14
CA ASP A 53 -1.46 1.76 17.57
C ASP A 53 -2.84 2.35 17.93
N ALA A 54 -3.87 1.92 17.21
CA ALA A 54 -5.27 2.34 17.35
C ALA A 54 -6.21 1.16 17.67
N THR A 55 -5.69 0.11 18.31
CA THR A 55 -6.43 -1.13 18.64
C THR A 55 -7.74 -0.82 19.37
N GLY A 56 -8.84 -1.44 18.91
CA GLY A 56 -10.17 -1.26 19.51
C GLY A 56 -10.88 0.04 19.14
N ALA A 57 -10.28 0.91 18.32
CA ALA A 57 -10.92 2.13 17.88
C ALA A 57 -12.19 1.85 17.05
N ASN A 58 -13.23 2.67 17.26
CA ASN A 58 -14.45 2.61 16.46
C ASN A 58 -14.18 3.17 15.05
N VAL A 59 -14.16 2.30 14.05
CA VAL A 59 -13.92 2.63 12.63
C VAL A 59 -14.87 3.70 12.11
N ASP A 60 -16.14 3.67 12.53
CA ASP A 60 -17.15 4.60 12.03
C ASP A 60 -16.96 6.02 12.56
N ALA A 61 -16.24 6.19 13.67
CA ALA A 61 -15.89 7.47 14.28
C ALA A 61 -14.39 7.82 14.12
N LEU A 62 -13.63 7.01 13.37
CA LEU A 62 -12.18 7.14 13.30
C LEU A 62 -11.77 8.45 12.61
N PRO A 63 -10.92 9.27 13.23
CA PRO A 63 -10.28 10.40 12.54
C PRO A 63 -9.34 9.87 11.44
N VAL A 64 -8.82 10.78 10.61
CA VAL A 64 -7.74 10.42 9.69
C VAL A 64 -6.49 10.07 10.51
N ILE A 65 -5.96 8.87 10.33
CA ILE A 65 -4.67 8.47 10.90
C ILE A 65 -3.60 8.74 9.85
N THR A 66 -2.60 9.53 10.20
CA THR A 66 -1.47 9.83 9.30
C THR A 66 -0.19 9.37 9.95
N ILE A 67 0.53 8.48 9.26
CA ILE A 67 1.92 8.15 9.61
C ILE A 67 2.85 8.89 8.67
N HIS A 68 4.05 9.21 9.15
CA HIS A 68 5.15 9.68 8.31
C HIS A 68 6.13 8.54 8.10
N ALA A 69 6.25 8.04 6.87
CA ALA A 69 7.06 6.88 6.57
C ALA A 69 8.29 7.29 5.75
N GLY A 70 9.45 6.72 6.05
CA GLY A 70 10.63 6.76 5.18
C GLY A 70 10.45 5.89 3.94
N VAL A 71 11.31 6.06 2.94
CA VAL A 71 11.39 5.16 1.79
C VAL A 71 12.47 4.11 2.04
N VAL A 72 12.09 2.83 1.94
CA VAL A 72 13.04 1.72 2.10
C VAL A 72 14.22 1.88 1.12
N GLY A 73 15.45 1.81 1.65
CA GLY A 73 16.68 1.93 0.88
C GLY A 73 17.04 3.34 0.41
N GLN A 74 16.33 4.38 0.88
CA GLN A 74 16.53 5.77 0.45
C GLN A 74 16.51 6.74 1.65
N PRO A 75 17.64 6.87 2.36
CA PRO A 75 17.76 7.78 3.50
C PRO A 75 17.37 9.22 3.17
N GLY A 76 16.66 9.89 4.08
CA GLY A 76 16.26 11.28 3.93
C GLY A 76 15.04 11.52 3.04
N LEU A 77 14.49 10.49 2.39
CA LEU A 77 13.23 10.59 1.65
C LEU A 77 12.09 9.98 2.46
N ALA A 78 11.05 10.76 2.70
CA ALA A 78 9.88 10.36 3.47
C ALA A 78 8.61 11.07 2.98
N GLY A 79 7.45 10.57 3.39
CA GLY A 79 6.16 11.20 3.08
C GLY A 79 5.03 10.71 3.98
N PRO A 80 3.88 11.40 3.95
CA PRO A 80 2.71 10.97 4.70
C PRO A 80 2.04 9.76 4.04
N ILE A 81 1.42 8.91 4.86
CA ILE A 81 0.45 7.89 4.43
C ILE A 81 -0.81 8.09 5.26
N GLU A 82 -1.91 8.45 4.60
CA GLU A 82 -3.20 8.72 5.25
C GLU A 82 -4.12 7.50 5.20
N PHE A 83 -4.54 7.04 6.36
CA PHE A 83 -5.56 6.03 6.54
C PHE A 83 -6.88 6.70 6.90
N GLN A 84 -7.94 6.38 6.15
CA GLN A 84 -9.25 6.98 6.32
C GLN A 84 -10.34 5.91 6.39
N ARG A 85 -11.38 6.15 7.18
CA ARG A 85 -12.57 5.29 7.21
C ARG A 85 -13.31 5.29 5.88
N LYS A 86 -14.04 4.22 5.61
CA LYS A 86 -14.93 4.03 4.47
C LYS A 86 -16.21 3.33 4.93
N GLN A 87 -17.31 3.54 4.19
CA GLN A 87 -18.58 2.83 4.43
C GLN A 87 -18.40 1.29 4.47
N GLY A 88 -19.16 0.65 5.36
CA GLY A 88 -19.16 -0.80 5.57
C GLY A 88 -18.01 -1.29 6.44
N SER A 89 -17.61 -0.51 7.45
CA SER A 89 -16.51 -0.83 8.37
C SER A 89 -15.19 -1.13 7.65
N ARG A 90 -14.93 -0.43 6.54
CA ARG A 90 -13.70 -0.54 5.74
C ARG A 90 -12.79 0.65 6.01
N MET A 91 -11.53 0.53 5.60
CA MET A 91 -10.60 1.65 5.55
C MET A 91 -10.03 1.81 4.14
N ARG A 92 -9.25 2.86 3.93
CA ARG A 92 -8.50 3.11 2.70
C ARG A 92 -7.19 3.81 3.02
N ILE A 93 -6.19 3.58 2.17
CA ILE A 93 -5.05 4.48 2.05
C ILE A 93 -5.43 5.56 1.03
N ALA A 94 -5.61 6.79 1.50
CA ALA A 94 -6.11 7.91 0.71
C ALA A 94 -5.00 8.57 -0.12
N ARG A 95 -5.40 9.48 -1.03
CA ARG A 95 -4.50 10.30 -1.88
C ARG A 95 -3.52 9.48 -2.71
N GLN A 96 -3.99 8.37 -3.28
CA GLN A 96 -3.15 7.47 -4.05
C GLN A 96 -3.21 7.74 -5.55
N ASN A 97 -4.19 8.47 -6.09
CA ASN A 97 -4.22 8.72 -7.52
C ASN A 97 -3.13 9.72 -7.96
N ARG A 98 -2.25 9.36 -8.90
CA ARG A 98 -1.12 10.24 -9.30
C ARG A 98 -1.54 11.45 -10.13
N GLN A 99 -2.69 11.35 -10.81
CA GLN A 99 -3.24 12.42 -11.65
C GLN A 99 -4.18 13.36 -10.89
N GLN A 100 -4.42 13.11 -9.60
CA GLN A 100 -5.25 13.96 -8.76
C GLN A 100 -4.44 15.19 -8.32
N PRO A 101 -4.96 16.42 -8.49
CA PRO A 101 -4.33 17.62 -7.95
C PRO A 101 -4.10 17.48 -6.44
N ASN A 102 -2.92 17.87 -5.95
CA ASN A 102 -2.52 17.77 -4.55
C ASN A 102 -2.53 16.34 -3.99
N SER A 103 -2.44 15.34 -4.86
CA SER A 103 -2.17 13.97 -4.43
C SER A 103 -0.86 13.94 -3.64
N GLN A 104 -0.90 13.21 -2.52
CA GLN A 104 0.25 12.99 -1.64
C GLN A 104 0.61 11.50 -1.65
N ARG A 105 0.61 10.89 -2.83
CA ARG A 105 1.06 9.50 -2.98
C ARG A 105 2.48 9.40 -2.41
N HIS A 106 2.68 8.42 -1.54
CA HIS A 106 3.95 8.23 -0.87
C HIS A 106 5.11 8.08 -1.88
N PRO A 107 6.29 8.70 -1.67
CA PRO A 107 7.40 8.65 -2.63
C PRO A 107 7.89 7.24 -2.97
N ALA A 108 7.71 6.27 -2.07
CA ALA A 108 8.02 4.85 -2.31
C ALA A 108 7.16 4.24 -3.43
N TRP A 109 5.97 4.78 -3.70
CA TRP A 109 5.00 4.22 -4.66
C TRP A 109 4.92 5.05 -5.93
N THR A 110 6.08 5.51 -6.43
CA THR A 110 6.19 6.35 -7.62
C THR A 110 6.98 5.65 -8.73
N ALA A 111 6.74 6.08 -9.98
CA ALA A 111 7.46 5.56 -11.16
C ALA A 111 8.99 5.71 -11.02
N ALA A 112 9.45 6.82 -10.42
CA ALA A 112 10.87 7.07 -10.14
C ALA A 112 11.52 6.03 -9.22
N ARG A 113 10.71 5.27 -8.46
CA ARG A 113 11.15 4.16 -7.61
C ARG A 113 10.80 2.78 -8.20
N GLY A 114 10.34 2.72 -9.45
CA GLY A 114 9.99 1.49 -10.15
C GLY A 114 8.60 0.96 -9.84
N PHE A 115 7.76 1.73 -9.14
CA PHE A 115 6.34 1.40 -8.96
C PHE A 115 5.66 1.37 -10.34
N PRO A 116 4.81 0.38 -10.65
CA PRO A 116 4.17 0.29 -11.96
C PRO A 116 3.34 1.53 -12.26
N THR A 117 3.26 1.88 -13.54
CA THR A 117 2.55 3.07 -14.02
C THR A 117 1.84 2.73 -15.31
N ALA A 118 0.59 3.17 -15.44
CA ALA A 118 -0.16 3.08 -16.69
C ALA A 118 -0.13 4.43 -17.42
N PRO A 119 -0.35 4.48 -18.75
CA PRO A 119 -0.48 5.73 -19.50
C PRO A 119 -1.55 6.66 -18.92
N ASP A 120 -1.40 7.97 -19.13
CA ASP A 120 -2.30 8.99 -18.56
C ASP A 120 -3.73 8.88 -19.09
N ASP A 121 -3.89 8.33 -20.29
CA ASP A 121 -5.12 8.24 -21.04
C ASP A 121 -5.88 6.91 -20.89
N VAL A 122 -5.49 6.05 -19.92
CA VAL A 122 -6.24 4.80 -19.66
C VAL A 122 -7.68 5.07 -19.23
N ARG A 123 -8.64 4.45 -19.92
CA ARG A 123 -10.08 4.73 -19.76
C ARG A 123 -10.82 3.71 -18.90
N ASN A 124 -10.23 2.53 -18.71
CA ASN A 124 -10.85 1.44 -17.97
C ASN A 124 -9.80 0.45 -17.44
N LYS A 125 -10.27 -0.50 -16.61
CA LYS A 125 -9.42 -1.54 -16.01
C LYS A 125 -8.71 -2.40 -17.06
N GLN A 126 -9.37 -2.72 -18.17
CA GLN A 126 -8.79 -3.57 -19.23
C GLN A 126 -7.62 -2.88 -19.93
N GLU A 127 -7.70 -1.57 -20.15
CA GLU A 127 -6.59 -0.78 -20.71
C GLU A 127 -5.41 -0.62 -19.74
N ALA A 128 -5.67 -0.58 -18.44
CA ALA A 128 -4.62 -0.51 -17.42
C ALA A 128 -3.96 -1.88 -17.12
N LEU A 129 -4.66 -2.99 -17.37
CA LEU A 129 -4.23 -4.33 -17.00
C LEU A 129 -2.85 -4.74 -17.58
N PRO A 130 -2.49 -4.42 -18.84
CA PRO A 130 -1.16 -4.73 -19.37
C PRO A 130 0.01 -4.08 -18.62
N TYR A 131 -0.25 -3.02 -17.86
CA TYR A 131 0.74 -2.31 -17.04
C TYR A 131 0.76 -2.77 -15.58
N PHE A 132 -0.21 -3.61 -15.20
CA PHE A 132 -0.24 -4.24 -13.88
C PHE A 132 0.75 -5.42 -13.87
N PRO A 133 1.68 -5.51 -12.91
CA PRO A 133 2.68 -6.57 -12.91
C PRO A 133 2.08 -7.97 -12.85
N GLU A 134 2.51 -8.85 -13.76
CA GLU A 134 2.23 -10.29 -13.65
C GLU A 134 2.76 -10.82 -12.30
N GLY A 135 2.01 -11.68 -11.64
CA GLY A 135 2.33 -12.15 -10.28
C GLY A 135 1.96 -11.17 -9.16
N GLY A 136 1.49 -9.95 -9.48
CA GLY A 136 0.84 -9.03 -8.55
C GLY A 136 1.70 -7.84 -8.12
N LEU A 137 1.08 -6.95 -7.35
CA LEU A 137 1.67 -5.73 -6.78
C LEU A 137 1.29 -5.65 -5.31
N ARG A 138 2.28 -5.60 -4.41
CA ARG A 138 2.04 -5.45 -2.98
C ARG A 138 2.68 -4.17 -2.48
N VAL A 139 1.92 -3.33 -1.81
CA VAL A 139 2.47 -2.23 -1.02
C VAL A 139 2.68 -2.71 0.41
N TYR A 140 3.75 -2.27 1.06
CA TYR A 140 4.02 -2.62 2.44
C TYR A 140 4.54 -1.42 3.23
N ILE A 141 4.35 -1.48 4.53
CA ILE A 141 4.82 -0.51 5.52
C ILE A 141 5.42 -1.32 6.66
N ALA A 142 6.72 -1.17 6.86
CA ALA A 142 7.44 -1.75 7.98
C ALA A 142 7.44 -0.76 9.15
N LYS A 143 7.17 -1.25 10.35
CA LYS A 143 7.31 -0.54 11.61
C LYS A 143 8.52 -1.10 12.34
N THR A 144 9.37 -0.22 12.83
CA THR A 144 10.57 -0.58 13.58
C THR A 144 10.25 -0.78 15.07
N ALA A 145 11.14 -1.45 15.79
CA ALA A 145 11.05 -1.57 17.24
C ALA A 145 11.06 -0.20 17.96
N GLU A 146 11.67 0.81 17.32
CA GLU A 146 11.70 2.19 17.79
C GLU A 146 10.42 2.98 17.45
N GLY A 147 9.49 2.40 16.67
CA GLY A 147 8.22 3.00 16.28
C GLY A 147 8.25 3.79 14.97
N ASP A 148 9.41 3.88 14.30
CA ASP A 148 9.52 4.49 12.96
C ASP A 148 8.85 3.66 11.88
N TYR A 149 8.34 4.31 10.84
CA TYR A 149 7.70 3.66 9.70
C TYR A 149 8.54 3.79 8.42
N TYR A 150 8.57 2.74 7.59
CA TYR A 150 9.20 2.72 6.28
C TYR A 150 8.30 2.04 5.26
N ALA A 151 8.06 2.68 4.12
CA ALA A 151 7.21 2.14 3.06
C ALA A 151 8.02 1.65 1.86
N GLY A 152 7.50 0.62 1.24
CA GLY A 152 8.02 0.04 0.01
C GLY A 152 6.93 -0.72 -0.75
N PHE A 153 7.35 -1.42 -1.80
CA PHE A 153 6.46 -2.29 -2.55
C PHE A 153 7.25 -3.48 -3.12
N THR A 154 6.53 -4.56 -3.42
CA THR A 154 7.03 -5.66 -4.23
C THR A 154 6.11 -5.86 -5.43
N LYS A 155 6.66 -6.40 -6.52
CA LYS A 155 5.91 -6.71 -7.74
C LYS A 155 6.46 -7.97 -8.38
N GLY A 156 5.66 -8.63 -9.21
CA GLY A 156 6.11 -9.86 -9.84
C GLY A 156 5.70 -11.11 -9.08
N SER A 157 6.06 -12.25 -9.63
CA SER A 157 6.06 -13.53 -8.91
C SER A 157 7.11 -13.54 -7.82
N ARG A 158 6.96 -14.46 -6.84
CA ARG A 158 7.99 -14.74 -5.85
C ARG A 158 9.31 -15.07 -6.58
N PRO A 159 10.45 -14.45 -6.23
CA PRO A 159 11.75 -14.84 -6.78
C PRO A 159 12.02 -16.33 -6.53
N ALA A 160 12.53 -17.05 -7.53
CA ALA A 160 12.70 -18.51 -7.47
C ALA A 160 13.75 -18.96 -6.43
N ASP A 161 14.66 -18.07 -6.08
CA ASP A 161 15.74 -18.26 -5.10
C ASP A 161 15.38 -17.77 -3.69
N MET A 162 14.20 -17.16 -3.51
CA MET A 162 13.71 -16.75 -2.20
C MET A 162 13.42 -17.99 -1.36
N LYS A 163 13.92 -18.00 -0.12
CA LYS A 163 13.73 -19.11 0.81
C LYS A 163 12.53 -18.87 1.73
N PRO A 164 11.88 -19.91 2.26
CA PRO A 164 10.76 -19.76 3.21
C PRO A 164 11.06 -18.94 4.47
N ASN A 165 12.33 -18.82 4.85
CA ASN A 165 12.77 -18.02 6.00
C ASN A 165 13.20 -16.59 5.62
N ASP A 166 12.98 -16.18 4.37
CA ASP A 166 13.19 -14.79 3.96
C ASP A 166 12.08 -13.92 4.59
N PRO A 167 12.41 -12.78 5.23
CA PRO A 167 11.42 -11.91 5.88
C PRO A 167 10.37 -11.35 4.92
N MET A 168 10.62 -11.40 3.60
CA MET A 168 9.70 -10.95 2.57
C MET A 168 8.86 -12.09 1.97
N TRP A 169 9.05 -13.34 2.41
CA TRP A 169 8.36 -14.52 1.88
C TRP A 169 6.84 -14.36 1.88
N ASP A 170 6.29 -13.88 3.00
CA ASP A 170 4.85 -13.71 3.22
C ASP A 170 4.23 -12.58 2.40
N LEU A 171 5.05 -11.68 1.84
CA LEU A 171 4.58 -10.69 0.87
C LEU A 171 4.24 -11.32 -0.49
N TYR A 172 4.63 -12.56 -0.73
CA TYR A 172 4.31 -13.31 -1.94
C TYR A 172 3.39 -14.50 -1.60
N PRO A 173 2.16 -14.27 -1.11
CA PRO A 173 1.28 -15.36 -0.71
C PRO A 173 0.89 -16.23 -1.90
N GLU A 174 0.65 -17.52 -1.63
CA GLU A 174 -0.06 -18.40 -2.56
C GLU A 174 -1.58 -18.23 -2.37
N GLY A 175 -2.33 -18.14 -3.47
CA GLY A 175 -3.79 -17.98 -3.42
C GLY A 175 -4.28 -16.53 -3.28
N ARG A 176 -5.54 -16.38 -2.81
CA ARG A 176 -6.26 -15.09 -2.79
C ARG A 176 -6.13 -14.37 -1.44
N VAL A 177 -4.90 -14.09 -1.02
CA VAL A 177 -4.65 -13.29 0.18
C VAL A 177 -4.67 -11.80 -0.19
N VAL A 178 -5.45 -11.03 0.57
CA VAL A 178 -5.63 -9.59 0.35
C VAL A 178 -4.52 -8.78 1.01
N GLY A 179 -3.93 -9.26 2.10
CA GLY A 179 -2.92 -8.55 2.87
C GLY A 179 -2.95 -9.00 4.32
N GLY A 180 -2.13 -8.38 5.15
CA GLY A 180 -2.07 -8.69 6.58
C GLY A 180 -0.99 -7.90 7.30
N VAL A 181 -0.67 -8.35 8.51
CA VAL A 181 0.47 -7.92 9.29
C VAL A 181 1.35 -9.15 9.51
N ILE A 182 2.65 -8.99 9.33
CA ILE A 182 3.68 -9.98 9.61
C ILE A 182 4.42 -9.45 10.84
N ASP A 183 4.45 -10.23 11.91
CA ASP A 183 5.23 -9.90 13.10
C ASP A 183 6.66 -10.43 12.93
N ALA A 184 7.64 -9.66 13.37
CA ALA A 184 9.01 -10.13 13.47
C ALA A 184 9.16 -10.90 14.79
N ASP A 185 9.50 -12.19 14.69
CA ASP A 185 9.87 -13.04 15.84
C ASP A 185 11.20 -12.60 16.49
#